data_AF-A0A938SJY1-F1
#
_entry.id   AF-A0A938SJY1-F1
#
_cell.length_a   1.000
_cell.length_b   1.000
_cell.length_c   1.000
_cell.angle_alpha   90.00
_cell.angle_beta   90.00
_cell.angle_gamma   90.00
#
_symmetry.space_group_name_H-M   'P 1'
#
loop_
_entity.id
_entity.type
_entity.pdbx_description
1 polymer ?
#
loop_
_entity_poly.entity_id
_entity_poly.type
_entity_poly.pdbx_seq_one_letter_code
_entity_poly.pdbx_strand_id
1 'polypeptide(L)'
;MRDRSDYIWYDEPFLCVLPGPCWVFTARVDLDGFARIVRSLDRGRTWEPVLKTPVWGFPQHLLPLRDGRLLMTYGYRRKPFGVRACLSSDQGRTWDVDNEIVIRMDGGTAAGKPRVVADEDLGYPTSVQLADGSMLTVYYHNADGSNCFIAGTFWTPPPQQRP
;
A
#
# COMPACT_ATOMS: atom_id res chain seq x y z
N MET A 1 24.43 12.02 24.24
CA MET A 1 23.66 10.98 23.53
C MET A 1 22.89 11.68 22.44
N ARG A 2 23.02 11.27 21.17
CA ARG A 2 22.17 11.81 20.10
C ARG A 2 20.75 11.30 20.33
N ASP A 3 19.80 12.23 20.37
CA ASP A 3 18.37 11.94 20.48
C ASP A 3 17.95 11.09 19.27
N ARG A 4 16.93 10.23 19.43
CA ARG A 4 16.39 9.39 18.34
C ARG A 4 15.79 10.22 17.20
N SER A 5 15.76 11.55 17.32
CA SER A 5 15.27 12.53 16.35
C SER A 5 16.22 12.84 15.18
N ASP A 6 17.47 12.38 15.19
CA ASP A 6 18.43 12.65 14.10
C ASP A 6 18.28 11.72 12.86
N TYR A 7 17.47 10.65 12.95
CA TYR A 7 17.36 9.63 11.89
C TYR A 7 15.93 9.48 11.38
N ILE A 8 15.78 9.37 10.06
CA ILE A 8 14.55 8.90 9.41
C ILE A 8 14.70 7.40 9.20
N TRP A 9 13.88 6.61 9.89
CA TRP A 9 13.84 5.16 9.74
C TRP A 9 12.91 4.76 8.61
N TYR A 10 13.38 3.81 7.79
CA TYR A 10 12.64 3.24 6.67
C TYR A 10 12.44 1.76 6.97
N ASP A 11 11.19 1.37 7.17
CA ASP A 11 10.82 0.03 7.60
C ASP A 11 9.86 -0.62 6.63
N GLU A 12 9.64 -1.93 6.81
CA GLU A 12 8.66 -2.73 6.07
C GLU A 12 8.70 -2.52 4.55
N PRO A 13 9.88 -2.71 3.93
CA PRO A 13 10.04 -2.39 2.53
C PRO A 13 9.43 -3.43 1.61
N PHE A 14 9.05 -2.98 0.42
CA PHE A 14 8.68 -3.86 -0.68
C PHE A 14 9.39 -3.44 -1.97
N LEU A 15 10.00 -4.40 -2.66
CA LEU A 15 10.67 -4.20 -3.95
C LEU A 15 9.86 -4.86 -5.06
N CYS A 16 9.64 -4.11 -6.14
CA CYS A 16 8.98 -4.57 -7.33
C CYS A 16 9.86 -4.31 -8.56
N VAL A 17 10.00 -5.32 -9.43
CA VAL A 17 10.70 -5.21 -10.71
C VAL A 17 9.67 -4.92 -11.80
N LEU A 18 9.79 -3.78 -12.47
CA LEU A 18 8.96 -3.44 -13.62
C LEU A 18 9.55 -4.02 -14.91
N PRO A 19 8.78 -4.10 -16.01
CA PRO A 19 9.34 -4.42 -17.32
C PRO A 19 10.53 -3.51 -17.67
N GLY A 20 11.60 -4.10 -18.20
CA GLY A 20 12.85 -3.39 -18.52
C GLY A 20 13.84 -3.35 -17.34
N PRO A 21 14.69 -2.31 -17.22
CA PRO A 21 15.69 -2.21 -16.17
C PRO A 21 15.19 -1.52 -14.88
N CYS A 22 13.91 -1.10 -14.84
CA CYS A 22 13.37 -0.29 -13.76
C CYS A 22 12.94 -1.12 -12.55
N TRP A 23 13.51 -0.83 -11.39
CA TRP A 23 13.10 -1.39 -10.09
C TRP A 23 12.49 -0.28 -9.24
N VAL A 24 11.43 -0.61 -8.51
CA VAL A 24 10.71 0.32 -7.65
C VAL A 24 10.63 -0.26 -6.26
N PHE A 25 11.15 0.48 -5.30
CA PHE A 25 11.13 0.16 -3.89
C PHE A 25 10.16 1.11 -3.19
N THR A 26 9.39 0.58 -2.25
CA THR A 26 8.60 1.40 -1.33
C THR A 26 8.92 1.02 0.11
N ALA A 27 8.81 2.00 1.01
CA ALA A 27 9.02 1.79 2.43
C ALA A 27 8.06 2.62 3.27
N ARG A 28 7.73 2.07 4.44
CA ARG A 28 7.05 2.78 5.51
C ARG A 28 8.03 3.73 6.19
N VAL A 29 7.52 4.92 6.53
CA VAL A 29 8.20 5.87 7.39
C VAL A 29 7.20 6.41 8.41
N ASP A 30 7.45 6.13 9.69
CA ASP A 30 6.55 6.51 10.79
C ASP A 30 6.53 8.01 11.08
N LEU A 31 7.48 8.78 10.55
CA LEU A 31 7.57 10.23 10.72
C LEU A 31 6.28 10.95 10.30
N ASP A 32 5.68 10.54 9.18
CA ASP A 32 4.48 11.19 8.62
C ASP A 32 3.45 10.21 8.04
N GLY A 33 3.77 8.92 7.96
CA GLY A 33 2.89 7.86 7.44
C GLY A 33 2.68 7.87 5.93
N PHE A 34 3.38 8.74 5.20
CA PHE A 34 3.35 8.75 3.74
C PHE A 34 4.36 7.75 3.17
N ALA A 35 3.95 6.97 2.19
CA ALA A 35 4.83 6.01 1.55
C ALA A 35 6.04 6.73 0.94
N ARG A 36 7.23 6.17 1.15
CA ARG A 36 8.43 6.56 0.45
C ARG A 36 8.63 5.64 -0.74
N ILE A 37 9.15 6.19 -1.83
CA ILE A 37 9.50 5.43 -3.03
C ILE A 37 10.93 5.75 -3.43
N VAL A 38 11.63 4.73 -3.91
CA VAL A 38 12.97 4.85 -4.48
C VAL A 38 12.99 4.02 -5.74
N ARG A 39 13.56 4.55 -6.82
CA ARG A 39 13.58 3.88 -8.11
C ARG A 39 15.03 3.67 -8.54
N SER A 40 15.27 2.56 -9.22
CA SER A 40 16.52 2.32 -9.93
C SER A 40 16.19 2.08 -11.39
N LEU A 41 16.90 2.75 -12.30
CA LEU A 41 16.71 2.61 -13.74
C LEU A 41 17.72 1.66 -14.39
N ASP A 42 18.58 1.01 -13.58
CA ASP A 42 19.73 0.23 -14.05
C ASP A 42 19.90 -1.10 -13.29
N ARG A 43 18.78 -1.70 -12.86
CA ARG A 43 18.71 -2.98 -12.14
C ARG A 43 19.38 -2.96 -10.77
N GLY A 44 19.17 -1.89 -10.02
CA GLY A 44 19.62 -1.73 -8.64
C GLY A 44 21.08 -1.30 -8.48
N ARG A 45 21.77 -0.89 -9.56
CA ARG A 45 23.16 -0.43 -9.47
C ARG A 45 23.25 0.99 -8.91
N THR A 46 22.37 1.86 -9.38
CA THR A 46 22.18 3.21 -8.86
C THR A 46 20.71 3.44 -8.52
N TRP A 47 20.48 4.32 -7.55
CA TRP A 47 19.15 4.63 -7.03
C TRP A 47 18.92 6.13 -7.13
N GLU A 48 17.74 6.52 -7.60
CA GLU A 48 17.24 7.89 -7.53
C GLU A 48 17.10 8.31 -6.05
N PRO A 49 17.06 9.62 -5.74
CA PRO A 49 16.74 10.09 -4.39
C PRO A 49 15.41 9.53 -3.89
N VAL A 50 15.30 9.35 -2.57
CA VAL A 50 14.04 8.96 -1.93
C VAL A 50 12.99 10.05 -2.17
N LEU A 51 11.82 9.66 -2.67
CA LEU A 51 10.68 10.55 -2.86
C LEU A 51 9.58 10.24 -1.85
N LYS A 52 9.00 11.29 -1.27
CA LYS A 52 7.73 11.20 -0.52
C LYS A 52 6.58 11.22 -1.52
N THR A 53 5.75 10.19 -1.47
CA THR A 53 4.51 10.12 -2.28
C THR A 53 3.35 10.81 -1.53
N PRO A 54 2.26 11.17 -2.23
CA PRO A 54 1.04 11.63 -1.57
C PRO A 54 0.23 10.50 -0.91
N VAL A 55 0.63 9.23 -1.09
CA VAL A 55 -0.09 8.07 -0.55
C VAL A 55 0.15 7.94 0.95
N TRP A 56 -0.93 8.02 1.74
CA TRP A 56 -0.89 7.81 3.18
C TRP A 56 -1.38 6.42 3.56
N GLY A 57 -0.57 5.68 4.31
CA GLY A 57 -0.90 4.32 4.75
C GLY A 57 0.24 3.34 4.49
N PHE A 58 0.25 2.24 5.23
CA PHE A 58 1.36 1.29 5.29
C PHE A 58 0.97 -0.04 5.95
N PRO A 59 1.77 -1.10 5.79
CA PRO A 59 2.86 -1.20 4.80
C PRO A 59 2.29 -1.34 3.39
N GLN A 60 3.14 -1.06 2.40
CA GLN A 60 2.78 -1.06 0.99
C GLN A 60 3.17 -2.36 0.30
N HIS A 61 2.38 -2.77 -0.68
CA HIS A 61 2.71 -3.82 -1.63
C HIS A 61 2.54 -3.30 -3.05
N LEU A 62 3.55 -3.50 -3.90
CA LEU A 62 3.57 -3.04 -5.28
C LEU A 62 3.31 -4.21 -6.24
N LEU A 63 2.52 -3.98 -7.29
CA LEU A 63 2.24 -4.98 -8.31
C LEU A 63 2.13 -4.34 -9.71
N PRO A 64 2.98 -4.72 -10.69
CA PRO A 64 2.81 -4.31 -12.07
C PRO A 64 1.57 -5.00 -12.64
N LEU A 65 0.66 -4.21 -13.20
CA LEU A 65 -0.53 -4.71 -13.87
C LEU A 65 -0.24 -4.96 -15.34
N ARG A 66 -1.00 -5.89 -15.95
CA ARG A 66 -0.87 -6.23 -17.37
C ARG A 66 -1.16 -5.06 -18.33
N ASP A 67 -1.88 -4.04 -17.87
CA ASP A 67 -2.16 -2.82 -18.64
C ASP A 67 -1.05 -1.76 -18.53
N GLY A 68 0.06 -2.09 -17.87
CA GLY A 68 1.23 -1.22 -17.73
C GLY A 68 1.17 -0.27 -16.54
N ARG A 69 0.05 -0.20 -15.82
CA ARG A 69 -0.03 0.57 -14.56
C ARG A 69 0.68 -0.18 -13.43
N LEU A 70 1.08 0.55 -12.40
CA LEU A 70 1.61 0.03 -11.15
C LEU A 70 0.56 0.20 -10.06
N LEU A 71 0.18 -0.90 -9.41
CA LEU A 71 -0.70 -0.90 -8.25
C LEU A 71 0.11 -0.79 -6.96
N MET A 72 -0.34 0.03 -6.02
CA MET A 72 0.10 0.01 -4.63
C MET A 72 -1.11 -0.27 -3.73
N THR A 73 -1.10 -1.39 -3.02
CA THR A 73 -2.07 -1.68 -1.94
C THR A 73 -1.43 -1.40 -0.60
N TYR A 74 -2.18 -0.88 0.36
CA TYR A 74 -1.64 -0.52 1.69
C TYR A 74 -2.71 -0.60 2.79
N GLY A 75 -2.23 -0.79 4.03
CA GLY A 75 -3.07 -0.67 5.23
C GLY A 75 -3.46 0.78 5.46
N TYR A 76 -4.75 1.02 5.74
CA TYR A 76 -5.29 2.34 6.05
C TYR A 76 -5.71 2.39 7.51
N ARG A 77 -4.78 2.86 8.35
CA ARG A 77 -4.89 2.87 9.81
C ARG A 77 -5.45 4.19 10.36
N ARG A 78 -6.38 4.78 9.63
CA ARG A 78 -7.21 5.92 10.02
C ARG A 78 -8.67 5.56 9.77
N LYS A 79 -9.59 6.15 10.53
CA LYS A 79 -11.02 5.94 10.27
C LYS A 79 -11.40 6.47 8.88
N PRO A 80 -12.19 5.73 8.09
CA PRO A 80 -12.66 4.36 8.35
C PRO A 80 -11.56 3.32 8.05
N PHE A 81 -11.21 2.51 9.07
CA PHE A 81 -10.05 1.62 9.01
C PHE A 81 -10.21 0.52 7.97
N GLY A 82 -9.11 0.13 7.33
CA GLY A 82 -9.12 -1.01 6.43
C GLY A 82 -7.95 -1.05 5.46
N VAL A 83 -8.26 -1.28 4.18
CA VAL A 83 -7.28 -1.49 3.12
C VAL A 83 -7.67 -0.64 1.92
N ARG A 84 -6.66 -0.02 1.31
CA ARG A 84 -6.80 0.91 0.19
C ARG A 84 -5.81 0.55 -0.92
N ALA A 85 -6.02 1.14 -2.09
CA ALA A 85 -5.06 1.10 -3.17
C ALA A 85 -5.02 2.39 -3.99
N CYS A 86 -3.85 2.68 -4.54
CA CYS A 86 -3.66 3.71 -5.56
C CYS A 86 -2.99 3.11 -6.79
N LEU A 87 -3.22 3.76 -7.93
CA LEU A 87 -2.61 3.40 -9.20
C LEU A 87 -1.62 4.47 -9.64
N SER A 88 -0.59 4.04 -10.35
CA SER A 88 0.37 4.90 -11.04
C SER A 88 0.45 4.48 -12.51
N SER A 89 0.36 5.45 -13.41
CA SER A 89 0.48 5.23 -14.86
C SER A 89 1.88 5.54 -15.41
N ASP A 90 2.81 5.97 -14.56
CA ASP A 90 4.11 6.51 -14.95
C ASP A 90 5.30 5.88 -14.19
N GLN A 91 5.14 4.60 -13.83
CA GLN A 91 6.14 3.77 -13.14
C GLN A 91 6.45 4.26 -11.71
N GLY A 92 5.43 4.71 -10.99
CA GLY A 92 5.50 5.11 -9.59
C GLY A 92 5.96 6.55 -9.35
N ARG A 93 6.04 7.39 -10.40
CA ARG A 93 6.43 8.80 -10.23
C ARG A 93 5.28 9.62 -9.65
N THR A 94 4.06 9.37 -10.12
CA THR A 94 2.82 9.96 -9.60
C THR A 94 1.82 8.87 -9.21
N TRP A 95 0.93 9.21 -8.29
CA TRP A 95 -0.07 8.32 -7.72
C TRP A 95 -1.43 9.01 -7.71
N ASP A 96 -2.45 8.34 -8.23
CA ASP A 96 -3.83 8.85 -8.31
C ASP A 96 -4.53 8.70 -6.94
N VAL A 97 -4.24 9.63 -6.04
CA VAL A 97 -4.84 9.67 -4.69
C VAL A 97 -6.25 10.28 -4.69
N ASP A 98 -6.60 11.04 -5.73
CA ASP A 98 -7.94 11.62 -5.88
C ASP A 98 -8.98 10.55 -6.20
N ASN A 99 -8.56 9.45 -6.85
CA ASN A 99 -9.36 8.26 -7.11
C ASN A 99 -8.88 7.04 -6.30
N GLU A 100 -8.56 7.23 -5.02
CA GLU A 100 -8.17 6.15 -4.10
C GLU A 100 -9.22 5.02 -4.10
N ILE A 101 -8.76 3.79 -4.26
CA ILE A 101 -9.61 2.60 -4.31
C ILE A 101 -9.82 2.07 -2.89
N VAL A 102 -11.08 1.98 -2.48
CA VAL A 102 -11.49 1.40 -1.19
C VAL A 102 -11.68 -0.11 -1.32
N ILE A 103 -10.75 -0.90 -0.76
CA ILE A 103 -10.86 -2.37 -0.72
C ILE A 103 -11.64 -2.82 0.53
N ARG A 104 -11.37 -2.19 1.67
CA ARG A 104 -12.09 -2.37 2.95
C ARG A 104 -12.20 -1.06 3.71
N MET A 105 -13.29 -0.88 4.45
CA MET A 105 -13.51 0.27 5.33
C MET A 105 -14.30 -0.07 6.60
N ASP A 106 -14.40 -1.36 6.90
CA ASP A 106 -15.16 -1.97 8.00
C ASP A 106 -14.24 -2.51 9.11
N GLY A 107 -12.99 -2.04 9.16
CA GLY A 107 -12.05 -2.41 10.20
C GLY A 107 -12.35 -1.76 11.54
N GLY A 108 -11.91 -2.43 12.61
CA GLY A 108 -12.10 -1.94 13.96
C GLY A 108 -13.47 -2.26 14.55
N THR A 109 -13.71 -1.69 15.71
CA THR A 109 -14.87 -1.91 16.55
C THR A 109 -15.56 -0.59 16.87
N ALA A 110 -16.88 -0.55 16.76
CA ALA A 110 -17.65 0.65 17.06
C ALA A 110 -17.44 1.12 18.52
N ALA A 111 -17.60 2.42 18.78
CA ALA A 111 -17.53 2.96 20.13
C ALA A 111 -18.56 2.30 21.06
N GLY A 112 -18.15 2.01 22.30
CA GLY A 112 -19.01 1.37 23.30
C GLY A 112 -19.15 -0.15 23.17
N LYS A 113 -18.57 -0.79 22.14
CA LYS A 113 -18.49 -2.25 22.04
C LYS A 113 -17.19 -2.78 22.67
N PRO A 114 -17.19 -3.99 23.25
CA PRO A 114 -15.97 -4.64 23.74
C PRO A 114 -14.92 -4.82 22.64
N ARG A 115 -13.64 -4.60 22.97
CA ARG A 115 -12.51 -4.71 22.04
C ARG A 115 -11.58 -5.83 22.48
N VAL A 116 -11.13 -6.65 21.54
CA VAL A 116 -10.10 -7.68 21.77
C VAL A 116 -8.71 -7.18 21.33
N VAL A 117 -8.65 -6.40 20.26
CA VAL A 117 -7.43 -5.78 19.70
C VAL A 117 -7.64 -4.29 19.42
N ALA A 118 -6.55 -3.57 19.12
CA ALA A 118 -6.63 -2.17 18.68
C ALA A 118 -7.31 -2.07 17.29
N ASP A 119 -8.00 -0.96 17.02
CA ASP A 119 -8.76 -0.80 15.76
C ASP A 119 -7.85 -0.85 14.53
N GLU A 120 -6.68 -0.23 14.66
CA GLU A 120 -5.64 -0.15 13.66
C GLU A 120 -4.86 -1.45 13.44
N ASP A 121 -5.12 -2.50 14.24
CA ASP A 121 -4.46 -3.79 14.12
C ASP A 121 -5.01 -4.60 12.92
N LEU A 122 -4.70 -4.11 11.73
CA LEU A 122 -5.10 -4.62 10.41
C LEU A 122 -4.14 -4.13 9.32
N GLY A 123 -4.27 -4.67 8.12
CA GLY A 123 -3.51 -4.26 6.93
C GLY A 123 -2.55 -5.33 6.44
N TYR A 124 -1.33 -4.91 6.04
CA TYR A 124 -0.33 -5.75 5.38
C TYR A 124 -0.89 -6.48 4.15
N PRO A 125 -1.45 -5.75 3.18
CA PRO A 125 -2.00 -6.37 2.00
C PRO A 125 -0.93 -6.93 1.07
N THR A 126 -1.23 -8.04 0.41
CA THR A 126 -0.53 -8.54 -0.77
C THR A 126 -1.56 -8.81 -1.87
N SER A 127 -1.23 -8.48 -3.11
CA SER A 127 -2.16 -8.54 -4.24
C SER A 127 -1.64 -9.40 -5.37
N VAL A 128 -2.56 -10.07 -6.07
CA VAL A 128 -2.31 -10.77 -7.33
C VAL A 128 -3.37 -10.41 -8.37
N GLN A 129 -2.95 -10.26 -9.63
CA GLN A 129 -3.87 -10.07 -10.75
C GLN A 129 -4.27 -11.44 -11.32
N LEU A 130 -5.57 -11.69 -11.40
CA LEU A 130 -6.16 -12.93 -11.90
C LEU A 130 -6.19 -12.97 -13.43
N ALA A 131 -6.56 -14.13 -13.99
CA ALA A 131 -6.56 -14.35 -15.43
C ALA A 131 -7.48 -13.37 -16.19
N ASP A 132 -8.65 -13.07 -15.62
CA ASP A 132 -9.67 -12.17 -16.18
C ASP A 132 -9.37 -10.67 -15.98
N GLY A 133 -8.25 -10.34 -15.34
CA GLY A 133 -7.82 -8.96 -15.06
C GLY A 133 -8.32 -8.40 -13.72
N SER A 134 -9.20 -9.12 -13.01
CA SER A 134 -9.56 -8.80 -11.62
C SER A 134 -8.40 -9.07 -10.66
N MET A 135 -8.56 -8.70 -9.40
CA MET A 135 -7.55 -8.76 -8.36
C MET A 135 -8.05 -9.61 -7.20
N LEU A 136 -7.13 -10.37 -6.58
CA LEU A 136 -7.28 -10.83 -5.21
C LEU A 136 -6.26 -10.07 -4.35
N THR A 137 -6.74 -9.39 -3.31
CA THR A 137 -5.89 -8.79 -2.28
C THR A 137 -6.14 -9.47 -0.95
N VAL A 138 -5.10 -10.05 -0.36
CA VAL A 138 -5.12 -10.74 0.95
C VAL A 138 -4.45 -9.85 1.99
N TYR A 139 -4.96 -9.82 3.20
CA TYR A 139 -4.48 -9.01 4.33
C TYR A 139 -4.94 -9.64 5.64
N TYR A 140 -4.40 -9.18 6.78
CA TYR A 140 -5.03 -9.44 8.06
C TYR A 140 -5.94 -8.27 8.47
N HIS A 141 -6.97 -8.56 9.24
CA HIS A 141 -8.03 -7.63 9.58
C HIS A 141 -8.60 -7.92 10.96
N ASN A 142 -9.27 -6.93 11.55
CA ASN A 142 -10.13 -7.10 12.71
C ASN A 142 -11.43 -6.33 12.45
N ALA A 143 -12.57 -6.84 12.93
CA ALA A 143 -13.85 -6.18 12.76
C ALA A 143 -14.82 -6.56 13.88
N ASP A 144 -15.63 -5.59 14.31
CA ASP A 144 -16.74 -5.77 15.24
C ASP A 144 -16.42 -6.56 16.52
N GLY A 145 -15.31 -6.21 17.18
CA GLY A 145 -14.87 -6.83 18.43
C GLY A 145 -14.14 -8.17 18.25
N SER A 146 -13.86 -8.59 17.02
CA SER A 146 -13.08 -9.80 16.75
C SER A 146 -11.61 -9.67 17.20
N ASN A 147 -10.94 -10.81 17.35
CA ASN A 147 -9.47 -10.84 17.25
C ASN A 147 -9.04 -10.65 15.77
N CYS A 148 -7.74 -10.53 15.51
CA CYS A 148 -7.18 -10.49 14.16
C CYS A 148 -7.42 -11.81 13.40
N PHE A 149 -7.77 -11.70 12.13
CA PHE A 149 -7.99 -12.81 11.21
C PHE A 149 -7.43 -12.50 9.81
N ILE A 150 -7.15 -13.52 9.00
CA ILE A 150 -6.79 -13.35 7.59
C ILE A 150 -8.06 -13.23 6.75
N ALA A 151 -8.08 -12.27 5.84
CA ALA A 151 -9.15 -12.06 4.88
C ALA A 151 -8.60 -11.77 3.49
N GLY A 152 -9.47 -11.83 2.50
CA GLY A 152 -9.15 -11.32 1.17
C GLY A 152 -10.40 -10.78 0.48
N THR A 153 -10.18 -9.87 -0.46
CA THR A 153 -11.23 -9.29 -1.31
C THR A 153 -10.89 -9.55 -2.77
N PHE A 154 -11.87 -10.04 -3.52
CA PHE A 154 -11.86 -10.02 -4.98
C PHE A 154 -12.43 -8.68 -5.46
N TRP A 155 -11.72 -7.99 -6.34
CA TRP A 155 -12.14 -6.68 -6.85
C TRP A 155 -11.59 -6.41 -8.24
N THR A 156 -12.14 -5.41 -8.94
CA THR A 156 -11.66 -5.02 -10.27
C THR A 156 -11.14 -3.58 -10.21
N PRO A 157 -9.90 -3.30 -10.68
CA PRO A 157 -9.42 -1.94 -10.75
C PRO A 157 -10.21 -1.15 -11.79
N PRO A 158 -10.35 0.17 -11.63
CA PRO A 158 -11.01 0.99 -12.65
C PRO A 158 -10.31 0.78 -14.00
N PRO A 159 -11.07 0.77 -15.11
CA PRO A 159 -10.50 0.62 -16.44
C PRO A 159 -9.49 1.74 -16.69
N GLN A 160 -8.45 1.46 -17.47
CA GLN A 160 -7.54 2.50 -17.92
C GLN A 160 -8.33 3.49 -18.78
N GLN A 161 -8.32 4.77 -18.38
CA GLN A 161 -8.84 5.84 -19.23
C GLN A 161 -7.93 5.89 -20.46
N ARG A 162 -8.47 5.56 -21.64
CA ARG A 162 -7.72 5.72 -22.89
C ARG A 162 -7.56 7.23 -23.14
N PRO A 163 -6.38 7.70 -23.55
CA PRO A 163 -6.26 9.05 -24.07
C PRO A 163 -7.15 9.27 -25.30
#